data_AF-A0A7U7HFK1-F1
#
_entry.id   AF-A0A7U7HFK1-F1
#
_cell.length_a   1.000
_cell.length_b   1.000
_cell.length_c   1.000
_cell.angle_alpha   90.00
_cell.angle_beta   90.00
_cell.angle_gamma   90.00
#
_symmetry.space_group_name_H-M   'P 1'
#
loop_
_entity.id
_entity.type
_entity.pdbx_description
1 polymer ?
#
loop_
_entity_poly.entity_id
_entity_poly.type
_entity_poly.pdbx_seq_one_letter_code
_entity_poly.pdbx_strand_id
1 'polypeptide(L)'
;MQKIKSSKIEGIIEQITDQYLYADRTERPWIIGFSGGKDSTVLLTLVWIALQRIREQLPHPFQLRRKVYVVCNDTMVENPILADYVTDVLKKIEEEARNQDLPIFVKRTTPKLEETFWINVIGKGYPVPNNSFRWCTDKLKIRPTSSFLLEQIDDMGEAIVLLGTRYEESATRERSIRKHEVAGRRLSKHQTSPNTYTYAPIKELLLHEVWYIINAVPSPWGFDNSILFQIYADASADDYECPTVITDKKHTSCGQSRFGCWTCTVVKNDKSMNALVSNGRNWMQPLLDFRNRLVEGRNLPENRKDTRRNGMKAVNDDGENNGTYDEGYRYRILKDLLTVQRDVQIDRPDVTLINNQELIAIQVIWNRDLYFDHTVGEVYKEIYDKEISTNNIKNLDNTEKRIIREVCEDDIKFYNLIDNLISLQETKTLLISKYGLHNDIERRIEKFATGKTS
;
A
#
# COMPACT_ATOMS: atom_id res chain seq x y z
N MET A 1 18.25 2.55 32.83
CA MET A 1 18.82 1.73 31.74
C MET A 1 18.19 0.34 31.74
N GLN A 2 17.37 0.02 30.74
CA GLN A 2 16.73 -1.29 30.61
C GLN A 2 17.75 -2.29 30.07
N LYS A 3 18.27 -3.17 30.93
CA LYS A 3 19.17 -4.25 30.52
C LYS A 3 18.33 -5.46 30.13
N ILE A 4 18.48 -5.93 28.88
CA ILE A 4 17.76 -7.10 28.40
C ILE A 4 18.52 -8.35 28.86
N LYS A 5 17.81 -9.35 29.39
CA LYS A 5 18.44 -10.55 29.98
C LYS A 5 19.23 -11.40 28.97
N SER A 6 18.94 -11.28 27.67
CA SER A 6 19.62 -12.03 26.61
C SER A 6 20.91 -11.35 26.15
N SER A 7 22.04 -12.05 26.29
CA SER A 7 23.34 -11.58 25.82
C SER A 7 23.39 -11.33 24.31
N LYS A 8 22.68 -12.15 23.52
CA LYS A 8 22.60 -11.99 22.06
C LYS A 8 21.89 -10.68 21.69
N ILE A 9 20.77 -10.37 22.34
CA ILE A 9 20.00 -9.14 22.09
C ILE A 9 20.81 -7.92 22.51
N GLU A 10 21.49 -8.01 23.66
CA GLU A 10 22.38 -6.95 24.13
C GLU A 10 23.53 -6.70 23.14
N GLY A 11 24.14 -7.77 22.62
CA GLY A 11 25.18 -7.66 21.58
C GLY A 11 24.69 -7.00 20.29
N ILE A 12 23.41 -7.19 19.90
CA ILE A 12 22.82 -6.47 18.75
C ILE A 12 22.69 -4.98 19.07
N ILE A 13 22.24 -4.60 20.27
CA ILE A 13 22.13 -3.19 20.68
C ILE A 13 23.52 -2.53 20.71
N GLU A 14 24.54 -3.23 21.21
CA GLU A 14 25.93 -2.76 21.20
C GLU A 14 26.44 -2.58 19.77
N GLN A 15 26.17 -3.51 18.85
CA GLN A 15 26.54 -3.36 17.44
C GLN A 15 25.83 -2.19 16.76
N ILE A 16 24.54 -1.98 17.05
CA ILE A 16 23.79 -0.82 16.54
C ILE A 16 24.41 0.47 17.09
N THR A 17 24.73 0.51 18.38
CA THR A 17 25.37 1.65 19.05
C THR A 17 26.73 1.97 18.42
N ASP A 18 27.56 0.95 18.21
CA ASP A 18 28.87 1.07 17.57
C ASP A 18 28.75 1.52 16.11
N GLN A 19 27.79 0.99 15.36
CA GLN A 19 27.51 1.43 13.99
C GLN A 19 27.00 2.88 13.93
N TYR A 20 26.25 3.30 14.95
CA TYR A 20 25.74 4.66 15.04
C TYR A 20 26.85 5.68 15.34
N LEU A 21 27.76 5.35 16.26
CA LEU A 21 28.75 6.30 16.79
C LEU A 21 30.14 6.22 16.15
N TYR A 22 30.67 5.01 15.96
CA TYR A 22 32.12 4.82 15.78
C TYR A 22 32.47 4.21 14.43
N ALA A 23 31.76 3.15 14.03
CA ALA A 23 32.07 2.41 12.80
C ALA A 23 31.71 3.19 11.52
N ASP A 24 30.81 4.17 11.63
CA ASP A 24 30.50 5.10 10.56
C ASP A 24 30.58 6.55 11.06
N ARG A 25 31.60 7.28 10.58
CA ARG A 25 31.84 8.70 10.91
C ARG A 25 31.00 9.66 10.07
N THR A 26 30.26 9.15 9.09
CA THR A 26 29.36 9.98 8.28
C THR A 26 28.06 10.26 9.03
N GLU A 27 27.38 11.36 8.73
CA GLU A 27 26.09 11.71 9.32
C GLU A 27 24.90 11.22 8.46
N ARG A 28 25.14 10.20 7.61
CA ARG A 28 24.14 9.61 6.71
C ARG A 28 22.86 9.25 7.46
N PRO A 29 21.67 9.75 7.07
CA PRO A 29 20.44 9.36 7.74
C PRO A 29 20.21 7.85 7.71
N TRP A 30 19.67 7.33 8.80
CA TRP A 30 19.16 5.97 8.87
C TRP A 30 17.70 5.95 8.47
N ILE A 31 17.30 4.98 7.64
CA ILE A 31 15.94 4.82 7.15
C ILE A 31 15.47 3.43 7.54
N ILE A 32 14.46 3.36 8.38
CA ILE A 32 13.86 2.11 8.85
C ILE A 32 12.52 1.95 8.16
N GLY A 33 12.41 0.94 7.30
CA GLY A 33 11.12 0.53 6.75
C GLY A 33 10.26 -0.10 7.85
N PHE A 34 9.15 0.56 8.21
CA PHE A 34 8.27 0.14 9.28
C PHE A 34 6.90 -0.26 8.74
N SER A 35 6.56 -1.55 8.87
CA SER A 35 5.28 -2.09 8.40
C SER A 35 4.32 -2.41 9.55
N GLY A 36 4.66 -2.05 10.80
CA GLY A 36 3.94 -2.49 12.00
C GLY A 36 3.99 -4.00 12.29
N GLY A 37 4.75 -4.77 11.52
CA GLY A 37 4.91 -6.20 11.76
C GLY A 37 5.88 -6.48 12.91
N LYS A 38 5.95 -7.74 13.34
CA LYS A 38 6.84 -8.18 14.42
C LYS A 38 8.31 -7.81 14.18
N ASP A 39 8.82 -8.04 12.96
CA ASP A 39 10.25 -7.87 12.66
C ASP A 39 10.64 -6.39 12.60
N SER A 40 9.80 -5.53 12.00
CA SER A 40 10.03 -4.08 11.98
C SER A 40 9.88 -3.44 13.36
N THR A 41 8.95 -3.96 14.19
CA THR A 41 8.76 -3.53 15.59
C THR A 41 9.99 -3.83 16.42
N VAL A 42 10.54 -5.04 16.31
CA VAL A 42 11.79 -5.41 17.00
C VAL A 42 12.97 -4.58 16.53
N LEU A 43 13.14 -4.40 15.22
CA LEU A 43 14.22 -3.58 14.68
C LEU A 43 14.18 -2.15 15.25
N LEU A 44 13.00 -1.50 15.22
CA LEU A 44 12.85 -0.16 15.75
C LEU A 44 13.07 -0.13 17.27
N THR A 45 12.57 -1.12 18.01
CA THR A 45 12.77 -1.24 19.46
C THR A 45 14.26 -1.26 19.81
N LEU A 46 15.06 -2.10 19.12
CA LEU A 46 16.49 -2.21 19.39
C LEU A 46 17.27 -0.94 19.02
N VAL A 47 16.90 -0.30 17.89
CA VAL A 47 17.49 1.00 17.51
C VAL A 47 17.12 2.07 18.54
N TRP A 48 15.88 2.13 18.99
CA TRP A 48 15.41 3.11 19.98
C TRP A 48 16.18 2.97 21.30
N ILE A 49 16.34 1.75 21.80
CA ILE A 49 17.10 1.47 23.02
C ILE A 49 18.57 1.88 22.85
N ALA A 50 19.17 1.62 21.69
CA ALA A 50 20.53 2.07 21.40
C ALA A 50 20.63 3.61 21.48
N LEU A 51 19.69 4.34 20.87
CA LEU A 51 19.67 5.81 20.90
C LEU A 51 19.44 6.36 22.32
N GLN A 52 18.55 5.76 23.10
CA GLN A 52 18.36 6.12 24.51
C GLN A 52 19.65 5.96 25.30
N ARG A 53 20.37 4.85 25.13
CA ARG A 53 21.65 4.62 25.81
C ARG A 53 22.72 5.62 25.38
N ILE A 54 22.79 5.93 24.08
CA ILE A 54 23.69 6.96 23.55
C ILE A 54 23.42 8.30 24.24
N ARG A 55 22.16 8.71 24.32
CA ARG A 55 21.72 9.96 24.97
C ARG A 55 22.04 9.99 26.46
N GLU A 56 21.88 8.87 27.16
CA GLU A 56 22.13 8.78 28.60
C GLU A 56 23.64 8.73 28.95
N GLN A 57 24.46 8.13 28.08
CA GLN A 57 25.86 7.85 28.38
C GLN A 57 26.85 8.87 27.81
N LEU A 58 26.49 9.58 26.74
CA LEU A 58 27.37 10.56 26.10
C LEU A 58 26.88 11.97 26.40
N PRO A 59 27.78 12.94 26.61
CA PRO A 59 27.40 14.32 26.82
C PRO A 59 27.01 15.02 25.51
N HIS A 60 26.10 15.98 25.61
CA HIS A 60 25.81 16.95 24.55
C HIS A 60 27.08 17.79 24.23
N PRO A 61 27.39 18.15 22.96
CA PRO A 61 26.65 17.90 21.71
C PRO A 61 27.15 16.67 20.92
N PHE A 62 27.86 15.74 21.56
CA PHE A 62 28.47 14.61 20.86
C PHE A 62 27.50 13.43 20.64
N GLN A 63 26.36 13.45 21.33
CA GLN A 63 25.28 12.47 21.19
C GLN A 63 24.44 12.68 19.92
N LEU A 64 23.80 11.60 19.43
CA LEU A 64 22.64 11.64 18.53
C LEU A 64 22.78 12.48 17.22
N ARG A 65 23.94 12.49 16.58
CA ARG A 65 24.22 13.33 15.39
C ARG A 65 23.48 12.97 14.10
N ARG A 66 22.81 11.81 14.05
CA ARG A 66 22.29 11.24 12.83
C ARG A 66 20.77 11.15 12.89
N LYS A 67 20.09 11.60 11.83
CA LYS A 67 18.63 11.47 11.73
C LYS A 67 18.24 10.02 11.49
N VAL A 68 17.14 9.60 12.09
CA VAL A 68 16.53 8.27 11.90
C VAL A 68 15.11 8.45 11.39
N TYR A 69 14.87 8.13 10.12
CA TYR A 69 13.55 8.17 9.52
C TYR A 69 12.85 6.81 9.67
N VAL A 70 11.69 6.81 10.30
CA VAL A 70 10.78 5.66 10.35
C VAL A 70 9.78 5.82 9.20
N VAL A 71 9.97 5.04 8.14
CA VAL A 71 9.19 5.16 6.91
C VAL A 71 8.18 4.05 6.82
N CYS A 72 6.90 4.41 6.78
CA CYS A 72 5.81 3.47 6.56
C CYS A 72 5.18 3.68 5.19
N ASN A 73 5.20 2.64 4.36
CA ASN A 73 4.54 2.67 3.06
C ASN A 73 3.11 2.15 3.17
N ASP A 74 2.16 3.05 3.02
CA ASP A 74 0.74 2.76 3.00
C ASP A 74 0.29 2.53 1.55
N THR A 75 -0.12 1.30 1.22
CA THR A 75 -0.58 0.96 -0.14
C THR A 75 -2.01 1.43 -0.44
N MET A 76 -2.71 2.02 0.53
CA MET A 76 -4.12 2.41 0.50
C MET A 76 -5.11 1.24 0.35
N VAL A 77 -4.62 0.01 0.38
CA VAL A 77 -5.41 -1.22 0.34
C VAL A 77 -4.89 -2.25 1.36
N GLU A 78 -4.19 -1.79 2.39
CA GLU A 78 -3.79 -2.64 3.52
C GLU A 78 -5.01 -3.19 4.26
N ASN A 79 -4.84 -4.32 4.94
CA ASN A 79 -5.89 -4.84 5.83
C ASN A 79 -6.34 -3.75 6.82
N PRO A 80 -7.64 -3.39 6.90
CA PRO A 80 -8.07 -2.24 7.70
C PRO A 80 -7.68 -2.33 9.19
N ILE A 81 -7.74 -3.53 9.80
CA ILE A 81 -7.31 -3.74 11.19
C ILE A 81 -5.84 -3.33 11.38
N LEU A 82 -4.99 -3.64 10.40
CA LEU A 82 -3.58 -3.29 10.45
C LEU A 82 -3.33 -1.83 10.10
N ALA A 83 -4.10 -1.27 9.16
CA ALA A 83 -3.97 0.13 8.79
C ALA A 83 -4.22 1.04 10.02
N ASP A 84 -5.25 0.74 10.81
CA ASP A 84 -5.58 1.45 12.04
C ASP A 84 -4.49 1.26 13.09
N TYR A 85 -4.12 0.00 13.36
CA TYR A 85 -3.04 -0.33 14.30
C TYR A 85 -1.73 0.38 13.96
N VAL A 86 -1.31 0.36 12.69
CA VAL A 86 -0.09 1.03 12.23
C VAL A 86 -0.20 2.53 12.41
N THR A 87 -1.36 3.12 12.09
CA THR A 87 -1.59 4.56 12.25
C THR A 87 -1.42 4.98 13.72
N ASP A 88 -2.00 4.24 14.66
CA ASP A 88 -1.88 4.53 16.09
C ASP A 88 -0.44 4.36 16.62
N VAL A 89 0.23 3.30 16.20
CA VAL A 89 1.64 3.04 16.56
C VAL A 89 2.55 4.14 16.04
N LEU A 90 2.39 4.56 14.78
CA LEU A 90 3.19 5.64 14.19
C LEU A 90 3.00 6.96 14.92
N LYS A 91 1.77 7.28 15.34
CA LYS A 91 1.48 8.47 16.15
C LYS A 91 2.23 8.41 17.48
N LYS A 92 2.23 7.25 18.15
CA LYS A 92 2.97 7.06 19.40
C LYS A 92 4.49 7.14 19.23
N ILE A 93 5.02 6.56 18.17
CA ILE A 93 6.43 6.68 17.79
C ILE A 93 6.80 8.15 17.61
N GLU A 94 5.98 8.93 16.92
CA GLU A 94 6.26 10.35 16.68
C GLU A 94 6.16 11.20 17.97
N GLU A 95 5.11 10.99 18.78
CA GLU A 95 4.94 11.64 20.08
C GLU A 95 6.14 11.37 21.01
N GLU A 96 6.50 10.10 21.17
CA GLU A 96 7.51 9.72 22.15
C GLU A 96 8.94 10.02 21.68
N ALA A 97 9.19 10.04 20.38
CA ALA A 97 10.46 10.51 19.83
C ALA A 97 10.73 11.96 20.24
N ARG A 98 9.70 12.82 20.21
CA ARG A 98 9.80 14.21 20.67
C ARG A 98 9.94 14.31 22.17
N ASN A 99 9.13 13.57 22.95
CA ASN A 99 9.21 13.58 24.41
C ASN A 99 10.58 13.14 24.94
N GLN A 100 11.25 12.26 24.19
CA GLN A 100 12.56 11.73 24.53
C GLN A 100 13.72 12.44 23.80
N ASP A 101 13.48 13.53 23.08
CA ASP A 101 14.51 14.26 22.33
C ASP A 101 15.38 13.33 21.44
N LEU A 102 14.75 12.32 20.83
CA LEU A 102 15.41 11.41 19.91
C LEU A 102 15.29 11.94 18.48
N PRO A 103 16.33 11.80 17.62
CA PRO A 103 16.32 12.29 16.25
C PRO A 103 15.52 11.37 15.32
N ILE A 104 14.35 10.90 15.77
CA ILE A 104 13.47 9.97 15.06
C ILE A 104 12.35 10.76 14.39
N PHE A 105 12.17 10.57 13.09
CA PHE A 105 11.17 11.26 12.28
C PHE A 105 10.29 10.25 11.56
N VAL A 106 8.98 10.31 11.80
CA VAL A 106 8.02 9.45 11.12
C VAL A 106 7.66 10.02 9.76
N LYS A 107 7.65 9.17 8.72
CA LYS A 107 7.24 9.52 7.36
C LYS A 107 6.32 8.45 6.80
N ARG A 108 5.15 8.86 6.33
CA ARG A 108 4.23 8.00 5.58
C ARG A 108 4.41 8.27 4.09
N THR A 109 4.56 7.20 3.31
CA THR A 109 4.57 7.27 1.84
C THR A 109 3.34 6.57 1.31
N THR A 110 2.71 7.16 0.28
CA THR A 110 1.57 6.58 -0.43
C THR A 110 1.85 6.54 -1.94
N PRO A 111 1.20 5.64 -2.69
CA PRO A 111 1.19 5.69 -4.14
C PRO A 111 0.76 7.07 -4.64
N LYS A 112 1.31 7.51 -5.77
CA LYS A 112 0.71 8.61 -6.53
C LYS A 112 -0.72 8.23 -6.88
N LEU A 113 -1.63 9.21 -6.93
CA LEU A 113 -3.06 8.95 -7.18
C LEU A 113 -3.25 8.07 -8.43
N GLU A 114 -2.64 8.42 -9.56
CA GLU A 114 -2.70 7.64 -10.81
C GLU A 114 -2.14 6.21 -10.73
N GLU A 115 -1.42 5.88 -9.66
CA GLU A 115 -0.82 4.58 -9.40
C GLU A 115 -1.55 3.76 -8.33
N THR A 116 -2.61 4.30 -7.69
CA THR A 116 -3.37 3.56 -6.67
C THR A 116 -4.05 2.32 -7.25
N PHE A 117 -4.44 1.41 -6.37
CA PHE A 117 -5.01 0.13 -6.76
C PHE A 117 -6.29 0.31 -7.59
N TRP A 118 -7.26 1.10 -7.09
CA TRP A 118 -8.55 1.28 -7.75
C TRP A 118 -8.43 2.09 -9.04
N ILE A 119 -7.53 3.06 -9.10
CA ILE A 119 -7.28 3.75 -10.35
C ILE A 119 -6.74 2.79 -11.40
N ASN A 120 -5.82 1.88 -11.07
CA ASN A 120 -5.34 0.91 -12.06
C ASN A 120 -6.36 -0.18 -12.39
N VAL A 121 -7.19 -0.63 -11.46
CA VAL A 121 -8.17 -1.69 -11.73
C VAL A 121 -9.43 -1.13 -12.40
N ILE A 122 -10.10 -0.17 -11.76
CA ILE A 122 -11.42 0.35 -12.16
C ILE A 122 -11.28 1.48 -13.19
N GLY A 123 -10.31 2.37 -13.04
CA GLY A 123 -10.02 3.41 -14.04
C GLY A 123 -9.26 2.84 -15.24
N LYS A 124 -8.13 2.20 -14.97
CA LYS A 124 -7.22 1.45 -15.83
C LYS A 124 -7.84 0.36 -16.69
N GLY A 125 -8.72 -0.43 -16.08
CA GLY A 125 -9.04 -1.76 -16.55
C GLY A 125 -7.85 -2.73 -16.43
N TYR A 126 -6.86 -2.49 -15.58
CA TYR A 126 -5.79 -3.48 -15.39
C TYR A 126 -6.35 -4.70 -14.65
N PRO A 127 -6.05 -5.91 -15.13
CA PRO A 127 -6.41 -7.10 -14.39
C PRO A 127 -5.76 -7.10 -13.00
N VAL A 128 -6.52 -7.56 -12.01
CA VAL A 128 -6.03 -7.67 -10.63
C VAL A 128 -4.79 -8.58 -10.60
N PRO A 129 -3.78 -8.26 -9.76
CA PRO A 129 -2.47 -8.90 -9.84
C PRO A 129 -2.49 -10.43 -9.76
N ASN A 130 -1.56 -11.07 -10.45
CA ASN A 130 -1.27 -12.50 -10.32
C ASN A 130 0.25 -12.74 -10.24
N ASN A 131 0.71 -13.99 -10.29
CA ASN A 131 2.14 -14.30 -10.20
C ASN A 131 2.96 -13.77 -11.38
N SER A 132 2.39 -13.71 -12.58
CA SER A 132 3.07 -13.26 -13.80
C SER A 132 2.89 -11.76 -14.06
N PHE A 133 1.78 -11.18 -13.61
CA PHE A 133 1.41 -9.78 -13.81
C PHE A 133 1.26 -9.06 -12.47
N ARG A 134 2.40 -8.84 -11.80
CA ARG A 134 2.45 -8.28 -10.45
C ARG A 134 2.82 -6.78 -10.43
N TRP A 135 2.01 -5.97 -11.10
CA TRP A 135 2.22 -4.51 -11.17
C TRP A 135 2.13 -3.80 -9.81
N CYS A 136 1.36 -4.37 -8.87
CA CYS A 136 1.11 -3.74 -7.57
C CYS A 136 2.36 -3.60 -6.69
N THR A 137 3.37 -4.47 -6.86
CA THR A 137 4.59 -4.38 -6.03
C THR A 137 5.41 -3.17 -6.42
N ASP A 138 5.61 -2.96 -7.73
CA ASP A 138 6.34 -1.80 -8.24
C ASP A 138 5.62 -0.49 -7.87
N LYS A 139 4.34 -0.39 -8.26
CA LYS A 139 3.55 0.85 -8.11
C LYS A 139 3.21 1.20 -6.68
N LEU A 140 2.78 0.23 -5.88
CA LEU A 140 2.24 0.51 -4.55
C LEU A 140 3.29 0.45 -3.43
N LYS A 141 4.43 -0.23 -3.65
CA LYS A 141 5.44 -0.47 -2.61
C LYS A 141 6.81 0.10 -2.95
N ILE A 142 7.33 -0.21 -4.15
CA ILE A 142 8.70 0.15 -4.51
C ILE A 142 8.81 1.64 -4.86
N ARG A 143 7.98 2.15 -5.78
CA ARG A 143 8.06 3.55 -6.25
C ARG A 143 7.85 4.58 -5.14
N PRO A 144 6.86 4.47 -4.22
CA PRO A 144 6.67 5.47 -3.19
C PRO A 144 7.85 5.54 -2.24
N THR A 145 8.34 4.38 -1.80
CA THR A 145 9.53 4.28 -0.92
C THR A 145 10.79 4.79 -1.62
N SER A 146 10.96 4.46 -2.91
CA SER A 146 12.13 4.89 -3.69
C SER A 146 12.13 6.40 -3.93
N SER A 147 10.96 7.02 -4.14
CA SER A 147 10.84 8.47 -4.30
C SER A 147 11.30 9.19 -3.03
N PHE A 148 10.86 8.72 -1.86
CA PHE A 148 11.33 9.24 -0.58
C PHE A 148 12.84 9.03 -0.37
N LEU A 149 13.37 7.85 -0.73
CA LEU A 149 14.81 7.60 -0.65
C LEU A 149 15.61 8.57 -1.50
N LEU A 150 15.16 8.84 -2.72
CA LEU A 150 15.80 9.81 -3.62
C LEU A 150 15.78 11.23 -3.05
N GLU A 151 14.65 11.68 -2.50
CA GLU A 151 14.58 12.98 -1.81
C GLU A 151 15.61 13.09 -0.68
N GLN A 152 15.77 12.04 0.13
CA GLN A 152 16.77 12.06 1.21
C GLN A 152 18.21 11.99 0.71
N ILE A 153 18.46 11.30 -0.40
CA ILE A 153 19.79 11.24 -1.05
C ILE A 153 20.14 12.57 -1.69
N ASP A 154 19.17 13.24 -2.32
CA ASP A 154 19.37 14.57 -2.91
C ASP A 154 19.69 15.61 -1.81
N ASP A 155 19.05 15.50 -0.64
CA ASP A 155 19.31 16.38 0.49
C ASP A 155 20.64 16.11 1.20
N MET A 156 21.01 14.83 1.42
CA MET A 156 22.12 14.43 2.33
C MET A 156 23.26 13.66 1.65
N GLY A 157 23.20 13.44 0.33
CA GLY A 157 24.20 12.77 -0.50
C GLY A 157 24.18 11.24 -0.43
N GLU A 158 24.00 10.65 0.76
CA GLU A 158 23.99 9.20 0.98
C GLU A 158 23.04 8.80 2.13
N ALA A 159 22.52 7.56 2.13
CA ALA A 159 21.61 7.06 3.17
C ALA A 159 21.89 5.60 3.56
N ILE A 160 21.48 5.19 4.77
CA ILE A 160 21.56 3.79 5.23
C ILE A 160 20.16 3.27 5.52
N VAL A 161 19.75 2.23 4.81
CA VAL A 161 18.47 1.55 5.00
C VAL A 161 18.65 0.38 5.97
N LEU A 162 17.94 0.42 7.09
CA LEU A 162 17.91 -0.66 8.06
C LEU A 162 16.79 -1.64 7.72
N LEU A 163 17.14 -2.92 7.58
CA LEU A 163 16.24 -3.98 7.14
C LEU A 163 15.91 -4.95 8.27
N GLY A 164 14.62 -5.21 8.46
CA GLY A 164 14.10 -6.22 9.40
C GLY A 164 14.13 -7.65 8.86
N THR A 165 15.02 -7.97 7.92
CA THR A 165 15.10 -9.29 7.28
C THR A 165 15.88 -10.29 8.13
N ARG A 166 15.45 -11.55 8.15
CA ARG A 166 16.09 -12.65 8.91
C ARG A 166 16.42 -13.86 8.04
N TYR A 167 17.48 -14.60 8.37
CA TYR A 167 17.86 -15.82 7.65
C TYR A 167 16.77 -16.89 7.71
N GLU A 168 16.19 -17.11 8.89
CA GLU A 168 15.19 -18.16 9.15
C GLU A 168 13.82 -17.85 8.50
N GLU A 169 13.67 -16.73 7.79
CA GLU A 169 12.37 -16.39 7.21
C GLU A 169 12.01 -17.24 5.97
N SER A 170 13.02 -17.63 5.18
CA SER A 170 12.91 -18.65 4.13
C SER A 170 14.28 -18.92 3.50
N ALA A 171 14.49 -20.11 2.96
CA ALA A 171 15.72 -20.45 2.23
C ALA A 171 16.02 -19.48 1.07
N THR A 172 14.99 -18.99 0.38
CA THR A 172 15.15 -17.99 -0.70
C THR A 172 15.63 -16.64 -0.16
N ARG A 173 15.07 -16.17 0.96
CA ARG A 173 15.52 -14.92 1.60
C ARG A 173 16.93 -15.06 2.14
N GLU A 174 17.28 -16.19 2.74
CA GLU A 174 18.64 -16.45 3.21
C GLU A 174 19.67 -16.35 2.08
N ARG A 175 19.44 -17.06 0.96
CA ARG A 175 20.33 -16.99 -0.21
C ARG A 175 20.45 -15.57 -0.74
N SER A 176 19.35 -14.83 -0.79
CA SER A 176 19.36 -13.43 -1.22
C SER A 176 20.19 -12.57 -0.28
N ILE A 177 20.00 -12.67 1.04
CA ILE A 177 20.77 -11.89 2.02
C ILE A 177 22.27 -12.21 1.86
N ARG A 178 22.64 -13.49 1.93
CA ARG A 178 24.04 -13.94 1.82
C ARG A 178 24.72 -13.51 0.53
N LYS A 179 24.00 -13.45 -0.59
CA LYS A 179 24.54 -13.00 -1.89
C LYS A 179 25.01 -11.55 -1.86
N HIS A 180 24.38 -10.69 -1.07
CA HIS A 180 24.66 -9.26 -1.02
C HIS A 180 25.51 -8.86 0.20
N GLU A 181 25.83 -9.81 1.09
CA GLU A 181 26.69 -9.56 2.23
C GLU A 181 28.15 -9.46 1.82
N VAL A 182 28.86 -8.52 2.48
CA VAL A 182 30.30 -8.38 2.34
C VAL A 182 30.93 -8.85 3.64
N ALA A 183 31.74 -9.91 3.55
CA ALA A 183 32.40 -10.49 4.71
C ALA A 183 33.20 -9.41 5.49
N GLY A 184 33.02 -9.37 6.81
CA GLY A 184 33.68 -8.40 7.68
C GLY A 184 33.10 -6.97 7.64
N ARG A 185 32.04 -6.71 6.87
CA ARG A 185 31.33 -5.42 6.86
C ARG A 185 29.88 -5.59 7.29
N ARG A 186 29.38 -4.64 8.09
CA ARG A 186 27.96 -4.58 8.48
C ARG A 186 27.08 -3.94 7.40
N LEU A 187 27.67 -3.05 6.61
CA LEU A 187 27.00 -2.34 5.52
C LEU A 187 27.25 -3.03 4.18
N SER A 188 26.16 -3.24 3.44
CA SER A 188 26.16 -3.67 2.05
C SER A 188 25.66 -2.55 1.15
N LYS A 189 25.91 -2.61 -0.17
CA LYS A 189 25.31 -1.66 -1.12
C LYS A 189 23.85 -2.02 -1.38
N HIS A 190 22.97 -1.02 -1.49
CA HIS A 190 21.62 -1.22 -1.97
C HIS A 190 21.64 -1.68 -3.44
N GLN A 191 20.71 -2.56 -3.83
CA GLN A 191 20.75 -3.20 -5.14
C GLN A 191 20.42 -2.24 -6.29
N THR A 192 19.49 -1.32 -6.05
CA THR A 192 18.87 -0.50 -7.11
C THR A 192 19.05 1.00 -6.90
N SER A 193 19.50 1.42 -5.72
CA SER A 193 19.61 2.84 -5.37
C SER A 193 21.09 3.19 -5.19
N PRO A 194 21.68 4.00 -6.09
CA PRO A 194 23.01 4.56 -5.90
C PRO A 194 23.10 5.28 -4.54
N ASN A 195 24.30 5.38 -3.98
CA ASN A 195 24.55 6.11 -2.73
C ASN A 195 23.71 5.66 -1.52
N THR A 196 23.16 4.45 -1.59
CA THR A 196 22.39 3.85 -0.50
C THR A 196 23.07 2.58 0.00
N TYR A 197 23.19 2.47 1.31
CA TYR A 197 23.71 1.28 1.99
C TYR A 197 22.58 0.54 2.70
N THR A 198 22.75 -0.76 2.91
CA THR A 198 21.82 -1.60 3.68
C THR A 198 22.50 -2.15 4.92
N TYR A 199 21.76 -2.17 6.03
CA TYR A 199 22.18 -2.76 7.29
C TYR A 199 21.06 -3.65 7.82
N ALA A 200 21.33 -4.91 8.16
CA ALA A 200 20.32 -5.85 8.69
C ALA A 200 20.71 -6.32 10.10
N PRO A 201 20.44 -5.53 11.16
CA PRO A 201 20.93 -5.82 12.52
C PRO A 201 20.34 -7.10 13.12
N ILE A 202 19.11 -7.44 12.73
CA ILE A 202 18.36 -8.56 13.32
C ILE A 202 18.44 -9.85 12.51
N LYS A 203 19.32 -9.92 11.51
CA LYS A 203 19.33 -11.01 10.51
C LYS A 203 19.52 -12.41 11.09
N GLU A 204 20.17 -12.50 12.25
CA GLU A 204 20.46 -13.74 12.97
C GLU A 204 19.40 -14.10 14.03
N LEU A 205 18.39 -13.25 14.23
CA LEU A 205 17.33 -13.56 15.19
C LEU A 205 16.43 -14.67 14.66
N LEU A 206 16.10 -15.59 15.56
CA LEU A 206 15.10 -16.63 15.35
C LEU A 206 13.71 -16.10 15.69
N LEU A 207 12.67 -16.76 15.18
CA LEU A 207 11.29 -16.29 15.36
C LEU A 207 10.88 -16.16 16.84
N HIS A 208 11.27 -17.10 17.69
CA HIS A 208 10.98 -17.05 19.13
C HIS A 208 11.73 -15.92 19.84
N GLU A 209 12.91 -15.54 19.36
CA GLU A 209 13.68 -14.40 19.92
C GLU A 209 13.01 -13.06 19.57
N VAL A 210 12.44 -12.95 18.37
CA VAL A 210 11.63 -11.79 17.96
C VAL A 210 10.42 -11.63 18.88
N TRP A 211 9.67 -12.70 19.11
CA TRP A 211 8.52 -12.66 20.02
C TRP A 211 8.92 -12.44 21.48
N TYR A 212 10.05 -13.01 21.92
CA TYR A 212 10.60 -12.72 23.25
C TYR A 212 10.84 -11.22 23.43
N ILE A 213 11.42 -10.53 22.44
CA ILE A 213 11.64 -9.08 22.52
C ILE A 213 10.31 -8.34 22.66
N ILE A 214 9.33 -8.64 21.79
CA ILE A 214 8.00 -7.99 21.81
C ILE A 214 7.31 -8.16 23.17
N ASN A 215 7.41 -9.34 23.78
CA ASN A 215 6.71 -9.65 25.02
C ASN A 215 7.48 -9.24 26.28
N ALA A 216 8.82 -9.29 26.27
CA ALA A 216 9.65 -9.03 27.45
C ALA A 216 10.14 -7.59 27.56
N VAL A 217 10.15 -6.85 26.45
CA VAL A 217 10.63 -5.46 26.39
C VAL A 217 9.44 -4.54 26.16
N PRO A 218 9.04 -3.75 27.19
CA PRO A 218 8.11 -2.64 27.02
C PRO A 218 8.42 -1.80 25.78
N SER A 219 7.38 -1.44 25.03
CA SER A 219 7.53 -0.57 23.87
C SER A 219 8.18 0.76 24.27
N PRO A 220 9.32 1.15 23.65
CA PRO A 220 9.97 2.41 23.95
C PRO A 220 9.13 3.65 23.64
N TRP A 221 8.08 3.49 22.82
CA TRP A 221 7.09 4.51 22.48
C TRP A 221 5.74 4.34 23.22
N GLY A 222 5.71 3.53 24.29
CA GLY A 222 4.57 3.41 25.19
C GLY A 222 3.32 2.73 24.59
N PHE A 223 3.44 2.06 23.46
CA PHE A 223 2.35 1.30 22.85
C PHE A 223 2.21 -0.10 23.49
N ASP A 224 0.99 -0.61 23.60
CA ASP A 224 0.75 -1.95 24.12
C ASP A 224 1.08 -3.03 23.06
N ASN A 225 2.21 -3.70 23.24
CA ASN A 225 2.65 -4.79 22.36
C ASN A 225 1.70 -6.00 22.36
N SER A 226 0.84 -6.16 23.37
CA SER A 226 -0.14 -7.25 23.43
C SER A 226 -1.14 -7.19 22.26
N ILE A 227 -1.44 -5.98 21.76
CA ILE A 227 -2.31 -5.77 20.60
C ILE A 227 -1.71 -6.39 19.34
N LEU A 228 -0.40 -6.18 19.11
CA LEU A 228 0.30 -6.80 17.98
C LEU A 228 0.24 -8.32 18.08
N PHE A 229 0.51 -8.87 19.26
CA PHE A 229 0.42 -10.29 19.51
C PHE A 229 -0.98 -10.84 19.22
N GLN A 230 -2.04 -10.16 19.69
CA GLN A 230 -3.42 -10.55 19.45
C GLN A 230 -3.75 -10.54 17.95
N ILE A 231 -3.29 -9.54 17.19
CA ILE A 231 -3.52 -9.49 15.74
C ILE A 231 -2.88 -10.71 15.05
N TYR A 232 -1.66 -11.09 15.44
CA TYR A 232 -1.01 -12.29 14.91
C TYR A 232 -1.71 -13.60 15.36
N ALA A 233 -2.24 -13.63 16.58
CA ALA A 233 -3.01 -14.77 17.09
C ALA A 233 -4.32 -14.94 16.31
N ASP A 234 -5.13 -13.87 16.18
CA ASP A 234 -6.41 -13.86 15.44
C ASP A 234 -6.20 -14.18 13.95
N ALA A 235 -5.04 -13.88 13.39
CA ALA A 235 -4.73 -14.10 11.97
C ALA A 235 -4.01 -15.42 11.68
N SER A 236 -3.78 -16.26 12.70
CA SER A 236 -3.20 -17.59 12.54
C SER A 236 -4.34 -18.59 12.34
N ALA A 237 -4.33 -19.28 11.21
CA ALA A 237 -5.36 -20.25 10.84
C ALA A 237 -5.20 -21.63 11.51
N ASP A 238 -4.13 -21.81 12.29
CA ASP A 238 -3.78 -23.08 12.88
C ASP A 238 -4.09 -23.04 14.38
N ASP A 239 -4.78 -24.08 14.90
CA ASP A 239 -5.19 -24.32 16.30
C ASP A 239 -4.02 -24.48 17.31
N TYR A 240 -2.84 -23.93 17.02
CA TYR A 240 -1.68 -24.09 17.87
C TYR A 240 -1.69 -23.08 19.01
N GLU A 241 -1.66 -23.61 20.24
CA GLU A 241 -1.39 -22.84 21.45
C GLU A 241 -0.13 -22.01 21.28
N CYS A 242 -0.29 -20.70 21.43
CA CYS A 242 0.83 -19.77 21.34
C CYS A 242 1.65 -19.91 22.63
N PRO A 243 2.92 -20.35 22.58
CA PRO A 243 3.65 -20.65 23.80
C PRO A 243 3.97 -19.34 24.52
N THR A 244 3.14 -19.02 25.52
CA THR A 244 3.40 -17.98 26.52
C THR A 244 4.58 -18.37 27.42
N VAL A 245 4.95 -19.66 27.41
CA VAL A 245 6.06 -20.22 28.17
C VAL A 245 7.00 -21.00 27.25
N ILE A 246 8.29 -20.69 27.33
CA ILE A 246 9.37 -21.36 26.61
C ILE A 246 9.59 -22.73 27.28
N THR A 247 8.94 -23.78 26.77
CA THR A 247 9.36 -25.15 27.05
C THR A 247 9.37 -25.98 25.77
N ASP A 248 10.55 -26.55 25.51
CA ASP A 248 10.93 -27.60 24.58
C ASP A 248 10.70 -27.46 23.05
N LYS A 249 11.74 -27.93 22.35
CA LYS A 249 12.10 -27.72 20.93
C LYS A 249 11.15 -28.37 19.88
N LYS A 250 9.88 -28.61 20.20
CA LYS A 250 8.93 -29.32 19.33
C LYS A 250 7.61 -28.61 19.06
N HIS A 251 7.47 -27.32 19.41
CA HIS A 251 6.27 -26.55 19.09
C HIS A 251 6.43 -25.77 17.77
N THR A 252 5.57 -26.06 16.79
CA THR A 252 5.36 -25.21 15.61
C THR A 252 4.79 -23.87 16.07
N SER A 253 5.56 -22.80 15.89
CA SER A 253 5.32 -21.48 16.49
C SER A 253 4.15 -20.72 15.85
N CYS A 254 3.23 -20.20 16.67
CA CYS A 254 2.31 -19.10 16.32
C CYS A 254 3.07 -17.86 15.81
N GLY A 255 2.42 -17.01 15.01
CA GLY A 255 2.99 -15.72 14.58
C GLY A 255 3.84 -15.75 13.29
N GLN A 256 3.70 -16.80 12.47
CA GLN A 256 4.20 -16.82 11.09
C GLN A 256 3.29 -16.09 10.09
N SER A 257 2.07 -15.72 10.51
CA SER A 257 1.09 -15.10 9.62
C SER A 257 1.67 -13.88 8.92
N ARG A 258 1.54 -13.84 7.60
CA ARG A 258 2.01 -12.72 6.78
C ARG A 258 0.80 -11.89 6.41
N PHE A 259 0.85 -10.65 6.85
CA PHE A 259 -0.15 -9.67 6.49
C PHE A 259 0.18 -9.00 5.17
N GLY A 260 -0.86 -8.72 4.40
CA GLY A 260 -0.77 -7.94 3.18
C GLY A 260 -2.06 -7.20 2.90
N CYS A 261 -2.12 -6.62 1.72
CA CYS A 261 -3.29 -5.91 1.23
C CYS A 261 -4.52 -6.82 1.22
N TRP A 262 -5.67 -6.34 1.68
CA TRP A 262 -6.92 -7.12 1.68
C TRP A 262 -7.40 -7.44 0.26
N THR A 263 -6.94 -6.68 -0.73
CA THR A 263 -7.19 -6.89 -2.16
C THR A 263 -6.20 -7.86 -2.83
N CYS A 264 -5.34 -8.56 -2.08
CA CYS A 264 -4.30 -9.40 -2.66
C CYS A 264 -4.88 -10.63 -3.41
N THR A 265 -4.81 -10.58 -4.73
CA THR A 265 -5.28 -11.65 -5.65
C THR A 265 -4.17 -12.59 -6.15
N VAL A 266 -2.94 -12.40 -5.65
CA VAL A 266 -1.78 -13.18 -6.09
C VAL A 266 -1.75 -14.56 -5.44
N VAL A 267 -2.18 -14.65 -4.17
CA VAL A 267 -2.46 -15.92 -3.51
C VAL A 267 -3.83 -16.43 -3.93
N LYS A 268 -4.08 -17.74 -3.88
CA LYS A 268 -5.41 -18.27 -4.20
C LYS A 268 -6.39 -17.94 -3.06
N ASN A 269 -5.98 -18.28 -1.83
CA ASN A 269 -6.77 -18.07 -0.61
C ASN A 269 -6.01 -17.16 0.35
N ASP A 270 -6.66 -16.11 0.84
CA ASP A 270 -6.10 -15.27 1.90
C ASP A 270 -6.31 -15.93 3.27
N LYS A 271 -5.33 -16.71 3.71
CA LYS A 271 -5.41 -17.43 4.99
C LYS A 271 -5.56 -16.50 6.19
N SER A 272 -4.92 -15.33 6.15
CA SER A 272 -4.95 -14.37 7.26
C SER A 272 -6.34 -13.75 7.41
N MET A 273 -6.95 -13.30 6.32
CA MET A 273 -8.32 -12.79 6.36
C MET A 273 -9.33 -13.87 6.74
N ASN A 274 -9.19 -15.09 6.21
CA ASN A 274 -10.08 -16.19 6.59
C ASN A 274 -10.01 -16.50 8.10
N ALA A 275 -8.80 -16.48 8.68
CA ALA A 275 -8.60 -16.67 10.11
C ALA A 275 -9.21 -15.53 10.93
N LEU A 276 -9.02 -14.26 10.52
CA LEU A 276 -9.61 -13.10 11.20
C LEU A 276 -11.14 -13.19 11.24
N VAL A 277 -11.78 -13.54 10.12
CA VAL A 277 -13.23 -13.74 10.07
C VAL A 277 -13.64 -14.88 11.00
N SER A 278 -12.99 -16.04 10.89
CA SER A 278 -13.29 -17.22 11.73
C SER A 278 -13.13 -16.93 13.23
N ASN A 279 -12.20 -16.04 13.59
CA ASN A 279 -11.95 -15.57 14.95
C ASN A 279 -12.83 -14.36 15.36
N GLY A 280 -13.98 -14.17 14.72
CA GLY A 280 -15.02 -13.23 15.15
C GLY A 280 -14.94 -11.84 14.51
N ARG A 281 -14.03 -11.59 13.57
CA ARG A 281 -14.01 -10.33 12.77
C ARG A 281 -14.95 -10.43 11.57
N ASN A 282 -16.22 -10.79 11.83
CA ASN A 282 -17.22 -11.08 10.79
C ASN A 282 -17.49 -9.93 9.82
N TRP A 283 -17.34 -8.68 10.27
CA TRP A 283 -17.47 -7.48 9.42
C TRP A 283 -16.45 -7.43 8.26
N MET A 284 -15.40 -8.26 8.29
CA MET A 284 -14.45 -8.40 7.19
C MET A 284 -14.90 -9.38 6.09
N GLN A 285 -15.98 -10.14 6.32
CA GLN A 285 -16.50 -11.11 5.35
C GLN A 285 -16.83 -10.46 3.99
N PRO A 286 -17.49 -9.29 3.92
CA PRO A 286 -17.74 -8.61 2.65
C PRO A 286 -16.46 -8.29 1.86
N LEU A 287 -15.36 -7.94 2.54
CA LEU A 287 -14.06 -7.69 1.90
C LEU A 287 -13.48 -8.98 1.30
N LEU A 288 -13.59 -10.09 2.03
CA LEU A 288 -13.11 -11.40 1.60
C LEU A 288 -13.87 -11.89 0.37
N ASP A 289 -15.19 -11.78 0.41
CA ASP A 289 -16.06 -12.21 -0.69
C ASP A 289 -15.82 -11.36 -1.94
N PHE A 290 -15.72 -10.03 -1.77
CA PHE A 290 -15.37 -9.13 -2.86
C PHE A 290 -14.03 -9.49 -3.50
N ARG A 291 -13.02 -9.73 -2.67
CA ARG A 291 -11.69 -10.16 -3.15
C ARG A 291 -11.77 -11.48 -3.92
N ASN A 292 -12.61 -12.42 -3.49
CA ASN A 292 -12.79 -13.69 -4.20
C ASN A 292 -13.49 -13.48 -5.55
N ARG A 293 -14.53 -12.64 -5.61
CA ARG A 293 -15.18 -12.23 -6.87
C ARG A 293 -14.19 -11.59 -7.85
N LEU A 294 -13.26 -10.76 -7.37
CA LEU A 294 -12.19 -10.21 -8.21
C LEU A 294 -11.29 -11.29 -8.81
N VAL A 295 -10.97 -12.35 -8.07
CA VAL A 295 -10.17 -13.47 -8.57
C VAL A 295 -10.94 -14.28 -9.61
N GLU A 296 -12.21 -14.58 -9.34
CA GLU A 296 -13.09 -15.33 -10.22
C GLU A 296 -13.30 -14.61 -11.55
N GLY A 297 -13.62 -13.31 -11.49
CA GLY A 297 -13.85 -12.51 -12.69
C GLY A 297 -12.58 -12.07 -13.42
N ARG A 298 -11.37 -12.39 -12.90
CA ARG A 298 -10.10 -11.86 -13.44
C ARG A 298 -9.82 -12.31 -14.87
N ASN A 299 -10.06 -13.59 -15.17
CA ASN A 299 -9.62 -14.24 -16.40
C ASN A 299 -10.80 -14.63 -17.32
N LEU A 300 -12.02 -14.20 -17.00
CA LEU A 300 -13.21 -14.47 -17.82
C LEU A 300 -13.14 -13.65 -19.11
N PRO A 301 -13.12 -14.27 -20.32
CA PRO A 301 -12.97 -13.54 -21.58
C PRO A 301 -14.00 -12.44 -21.81
N GLU A 302 -15.24 -12.63 -21.36
CA GLU A 302 -16.33 -11.66 -21.45
C GLU A 302 -16.10 -10.39 -20.64
N ASN A 303 -15.24 -10.45 -19.63
CA ASN A 303 -14.85 -9.31 -18.80
C ASN A 303 -13.63 -8.58 -19.39
N ARG A 304 -13.14 -8.98 -20.57
CA ARG A 304 -11.84 -8.59 -21.11
C ARG A 304 -12.01 -8.04 -22.51
N LYS A 305 -11.23 -7.01 -22.83
CA LYS A 305 -11.04 -6.52 -24.19
C LYS A 305 -10.07 -7.39 -24.96
N ASP A 306 -10.18 -7.34 -26.28
CA ASP A 306 -9.24 -7.92 -27.22
C ASP A 306 -7.96 -7.07 -27.41
N THR A 307 -7.85 -5.94 -26.70
CA THR A 307 -6.75 -4.96 -26.83
C THR A 307 -6.21 -4.52 -25.48
N ARG A 308 -4.91 -4.17 -25.44
CA ARG A 308 -4.27 -3.51 -24.30
C ARG A 308 -4.49 -2.00 -24.36
N ARG A 309 -4.16 -1.30 -23.26
CA ARG A 309 -4.18 0.18 -23.19
C ARG A 309 -3.37 0.89 -24.28
N ASN A 310 -2.32 0.27 -24.80
CA ASN A 310 -1.49 0.84 -25.86
C ASN A 310 -2.01 0.50 -27.28
N GLY A 311 -3.22 -0.06 -27.40
CA GLY A 311 -3.83 -0.45 -28.67
C GLY A 311 -3.33 -1.78 -29.25
N MET A 312 -2.35 -2.44 -28.62
CA MET A 312 -1.89 -3.74 -29.10
C MET A 312 -2.96 -4.81 -28.88
N LYS A 313 -3.18 -5.67 -29.89
CA LYS A 313 -4.04 -6.84 -29.78
C LYS A 313 -3.57 -7.75 -28.64
N ALA A 314 -4.51 -8.25 -27.86
CA ALA A 314 -4.33 -9.03 -26.65
C ALA A 314 -5.37 -10.15 -26.62
N VAL A 315 -5.12 -11.15 -27.44
CA VAL A 315 -5.91 -12.37 -27.55
C VAL A 315 -4.96 -13.54 -27.24
N ASN A 316 -5.41 -14.54 -26.49
CA ASN A 316 -4.62 -15.74 -26.20
C ASN A 316 -4.58 -16.69 -27.42
N ASP A 317 -3.83 -17.78 -27.30
CA ASP A 317 -3.69 -18.77 -28.38
C ASP A 317 -5.02 -19.43 -28.76
N ASP A 318 -5.98 -19.46 -27.83
CA ASP A 318 -7.33 -20.01 -28.00
C ASP A 318 -8.33 -19.01 -28.65
N GLY A 319 -7.90 -17.78 -28.95
CA GLY A 319 -8.74 -16.77 -29.57
C GLY A 319 -9.58 -15.95 -28.58
N GLU A 320 -9.35 -16.07 -27.28
CA GLU A 320 -10.08 -15.39 -26.21
C GLU A 320 -9.42 -14.06 -25.80
N ASN A 321 -10.25 -13.12 -25.37
CA ASN A 321 -9.83 -11.78 -24.95
C ASN A 321 -8.96 -11.81 -23.68
N ASN A 322 -7.81 -11.14 -23.74
CA ASN A 322 -6.84 -11.07 -22.65
C ASN A 322 -6.22 -9.67 -22.46
N GLY A 323 -6.94 -8.62 -22.88
CA GLY A 323 -6.54 -7.22 -22.84
C GLY A 323 -6.71 -6.52 -21.50
N THR A 324 -7.33 -5.34 -21.48
CA THR A 324 -7.83 -4.74 -20.22
C THR A 324 -9.21 -5.27 -19.87
N TYR A 325 -9.71 -4.97 -18.68
CA TYR A 325 -11.13 -5.10 -18.40
C TYR A 325 -11.96 -4.18 -19.30
N ASP A 326 -13.10 -4.68 -19.76
CA ASP A 326 -14.09 -3.88 -20.47
C ASP A 326 -14.76 -2.88 -19.50
N GLU A 327 -15.40 -1.87 -20.07
CA GLU A 327 -16.05 -0.80 -19.33
C GLU A 327 -17.20 -1.31 -18.43
N GLY A 328 -18.00 -2.26 -18.91
CA GLY A 328 -19.12 -2.82 -18.16
C GLY A 328 -18.65 -3.62 -16.94
N TYR A 329 -17.57 -4.40 -17.06
CA TYR A 329 -16.96 -5.06 -15.91
C TYR A 329 -16.33 -4.07 -14.93
N ARG A 330 -15.65 -3.03 -15.42
CA ARG A 330 -15.12 -1.94 -14.57
C ARG A 330 -16.23 -1.26 -13.76
N TYR A 331 -17.38 -0.99 -14.37
CA TYR A 331 -18.57 -0.48 -13.69
C TYR A 331 -19.08 -1.43 -12.60
N ARG A 332 -19.20 -2.74 -12.92
CA ARG A 332 -19.64 -3.75 -11.94
C ARG A 332 -18.71 -3.83 -10.73
N ILE A 333 -17.39 -3.78 -10.94
CA ILE A 333 -16.42 -3.75 -9.83
C ILE A 333 -16.63 -2.51 -8.96
N LEU A 334 -16.81 -1.33 -9.55
CA LEU A 334 -17.01 -0.10 -8.79
C LEU A 334 -18.28 -0.15 -7.93
N LYS A 335 -19.38 -0.63 -8.51
CA LYS A 335 -20.66 -0.77 -7.82
C LYS A 335 -20.55 -1.74 -6.64
N ASP A 336 -19.92 -2.89 -6.86
CA ASP A 336 -19.69 -3.90 -5.82
C ASP A 336 -18.78 -3.35 -4.71
N LEU A 337 -17.68 -2.65 -5.07
CA LEU A 337 -16.78 -2.01 -4.10
C LEU A 337 -17.49 -0.96 -3.22
N LEU A 338 -18.30 -0.09 -3.82
CA LEU A 338 -19.06 0.92 -3.08
C LEU A 338 -20.12 0.31 -2.16
N THR A 339 -20.74 -0.79 -2.61
CA THR A 339 -21.69 -1.58 -1.80
C THR A 339 -20.98 -2.19 -0.60
N VAL A 340 -19.84 -2.86 -0.83
CA VAL A 340 -19.02 -3.46 0.21
C VAL A 340 -18.52 -2.41 1.21
N GLN A 341 -18.10 -1.24 0.72
CA GLN A 341 -17.70 -0.14 1.60
C GLN A 341 -18.86 0.30 2.50
N ARG A 342 -20.06 0.52 1.94
CA ARG A 342 -21.24 0.92 2.70
C ARG A 342 -21.59 -0.13 3.76
N ASP A 343 -21.56 -1.40 3.38
CA ASP A 343 -21.92 -2.51 4.27
C ASP A 343 -20.90 -2.66 5.42
N VAL A 344 -19.60 -2.53 5.14
CA VAL A 344 -18.55 -2.49 6.17
C VAL A 344 -18.69 -1.28 7.08
N GLN A 345 -19.11 -0.13 6.54
CA GLN A 345 -19.31 1.11 7.31
C GLN A 345 -20.47 1.05 8.31
N ILE A 346 -21.33 0.03 8.26
CA ILE A 346 -22.33 -0.24 9.29
C ILE A 346 -21.65 -0.56 10.64
N ASP A 347 -20.63 -1.41 10.59
CA ASP A 347 -19.85 -1.82 11.78
C ASP A 347 -18.63 -0.92 12.02
N ARG A 348 -18.03 -0.39 10.94
CA ARG A 348 -16.78 0.38 10.95
C ARG A 348 -16.91 1.67 10.13
N PRO A 349 -17.57 2.72 10.67
CA PRO A 349 -17.88 3.95 9.93
C PRO A 349 -16.65 4.72 9.39
N ASP A 350 -15.50 4.50 9.98
CA ASP A 350 -14.21 5.11 9.66
C ASP A 350 -13.49 4.41 8.49
N VAL A 351 -13.84 3.16 8.17
CA VAL A 351 -13.21 2.41 7.09
C VAL A 351 -13.61 3.02 5.74
N THR A 352 -12.59 3.44 4.99
CA THR A 352 -12.73 3.93 3.62
C THR A 352 -11.94 3.02 2.69
N LEU A 353 -12.63 2.27 1.83
CA LEU A 353 -12.02 1.35 0.86
C LEU A 353 -11.59 2.06 -0.42
N ILE A 354 -12.35 3.09 -0.83
CA ILE A 354 -12.06 3.97 -1.95
C ILE A 354 -12.45 5.41 -1.60
N ASN A 355 -11.55 6.35 -1.82
CA ASN A 355 -11.78 7.75 -1.45
C ASN A 355 -12.31 8.59 -2.63
N ASN A 356 -12.77 9.81 -2.32
CA ASN A 356 -13.33 10.73 -3.32
C ASN A 356 -12.34 11.13 -4.42
N GLN A 357 -11.04 11.23 -4.10
CA GLN A 357 -10.02 11.56 -5.11
C GLN A 357 -9.86 10.44 -6.14
N GLU A 358 -9.89 9.19 -5.68
CA GLU A 358 -9.87 8.02 -6.58
C GLU A 358 -11.14 7.95 -7.44
N LEU A 359 -12.32 8.20 -6.86
CA LEU A 359 -13.59 8.23 -7.59
C LEU A 359 -13.60 9.29 -8.71
N ILE A 360 -13.17 10.52 -8.41
CA ILE A 360 -13.06 11.59 -9.39
C ILE A 360 -12.08 11.22 -10.50
N ALA A 361 -10.92 10.67 -10.15
CA ALA A 361 -9.91 10.30 -11.12
C ALA A 361 -10.36 9.10 -12.00
N ILE A 362 -11.15 8.17 -11.45
CA ILE A 362 -11.79 7.10 -12.22
C ILE A 362 -12.75 7.69 -13.25
N GLN A 363 -13.64 8.63 -12.86
CA GLN A 363 -14.56 9.30 -13.80
C GLN A 363 -13.79 9.99 -14.93
N VAL A 364 -12.72 10.71 -14.58
CA VAL A 364 -11.82 11.37 -15.54
C VAL A 364 -11.25 10.36 -16.54
N ILE A 365 -10.79 9.20 -16.07
CA ILE A 365 -10.25 8.16 -16.96
C ILE A 365 -11.34 7.55 -17.84
N TRP A 366 -12.55 7.34 -17.31
CA TRP A 366 -13.68 6.81 -18.07
C TRP A 366 -14.09 7.76 -19.20
N ASN A 367 -14.17 9.06 -18.92
CA ASN A 367 -14.41 10.08 -19.94
C ASN A 367 -13.35 10.04 -21.04
N ARG A 368 -12.06 9.94 -20.67
CA ARG A 368 -10.95 9.81 -21.64
C ARG A 368 -11.00 8.52 -22.44
N ASP A 369 -11.51 7.44 -21.86
CA ASP A 369 -11.74 6.17 -22.57
C ASP A 369 -12.99 6.23 -23.48
N LEU A 370 -13.67 7.38 -23.52
CA LEU A 370 -14.93 7.60 -24.21
C LEU A 370 -16.06 6.71 -23.70
N TYR A 371 -16.03 6.38 -22.41
CA TYR A 371 -17.07 5.64 -21.72
C TYR A 371 -17.99 6.59 -20.96
N PHE A 372 -19.25 6.66 -21.40
CA PHE A 372 -20.25 7.59 -20.89
C PHE A 372 -21.56 6.90 -20.47
N ASP A 373 -21.70 5.59 -20.70
CA ASP A 373 -22.95 4.87 -20.44
C ASP A 373 -23.29 4.84 -18.94
N HIS A 374 -22.25 4.86 -18.09
CA HIS A 374 -22.38 4.97 -16.64
C HIS A 374 -21.36 5.95 -16.08
N THR A 375 -21.79 6.76 -15.12
CA THR A 375 -20.92 7.68 -14.38
C THR A 375 -20.71 7.21 -12.94
N VAL A 376 -19.55 7.54 -12.39
CA VAL A 376 -19.21 7.33 -10.97
C VAL A 376 -20.21 8.03 -10.07
N GLY A 377 -20.69 9.22 -10.46
CA GLY A 377 -21.69 9.97 -9.71
C GLY A 377 -23.03 9.25 -9.60
N GLU A 378 -23.50 8.65 -10.71
CA GLU A 378 -24.73 7.84 -10.70
C GLU A 378 -24.59 6.60 -9.82
N VAL A 379 -23.47 5.88 -9.90
CA VAL A 379 -23.23 4.69 -9.05
C VAL A 379 -23.19 5.10 -7.58
N TYR A 380 -22.53 6.20 -7.26
CA TYR A 380 -22.42 6.69 -5.89
C TYR A 380 -23.81 7.08 -5.33
N LYS A 381 -24.61 7.80 -6.14
CA LYS A 381 -25.98 8.17 -5.78
C LYS A 381 -26.87 6.94 -5.61
N GLU A 382 -26.75 5.94 -6.46
CA GLU A 382 -27.50 4.68 -6.35
C GLU A 382 -27.24 3.96 -5.02
N ILE A 383 -25.99 3.95 -4.55
CA ILE A 383 -25.59 3.19 -3.34
C ILE A 383 -25.82 3.97 -2.04
N TYR A 384 -25.55 5.28 -2.04
CA TYR A 384 -25.55 6.13 -0.83
C TYR A 384 -26.73 7.11 -0.74
N ASP A 385 -27.55 7.21 -1.79
CA ASP A 385 -28.63 8.21 -1.93
C ASP A 385 -28.14 9.66 -1.71
N LYS A 386 -26.89 9.92 -2.12
CA LYS A 386 -26.21 11.21 -1.97
C LYS A 386 -25.41 11.52 -3.20
N GLU A 387 -25.27 12.81 -3.50
CA GLU A 387 -24.34 13.24 -4.55
C GLU A 387 -22.91 13.18 -4.04
N ILE A 388 -22.00 12.78 -4.94
CA ILE A 388 -20.58 12.77 -4.63
C ILE A 388 -20.11 14.21 -4.41
N SER A 389 -19.51 14.48 -3.25
CA SER A 389 -18.99 15.81 -2.92
C SER A 389 -17.82 16.13 -3.84
N THR A 390 -18.10 16.87 -4.91
CA THR A 390 -17.12 17.28 -5.90
C THR A 390 -16.99 18.79 -5.82
N ASN A 391 -16.15 19.27 -4.90
CA ASN A 391 -16.00 20.70 -4.61
C ASN A 391 -15.57 21.56 -5.83
N ASN A 392 -15.44 21.00 -7.04
CA ASN A 392 -14.96 21.72 -8.23
C ASN A 392 -15.48 21.19 -9.59
N ILE A 393 -16.52 20.34 -9.65
CA ILE A 393 -17.06 19.94 -10.96
C ILE A 393 -18.14 20.96 -11.37
N LYS A 394 -17.74 21.96 -12.17
CA LYS A 394 -18.70 22.75 -12.94
C LYS A 394 -19.18 21.90 -14.11
N ASN A 395 -20.04 20.92 -13.85
CA ASN A 395 -20.87 20.36 -14.91
C ASN A 395 -21.74 21.49 -15.47
N LEU A 396 -22.17 21.36 -16.74
CA LEU A 396 -23.31 22.12 -17.25
C LEU A 396 -24.42 22.12 -16.20
N ASP A 397 -24.88 23.30 -15.79
CA ASP A 397 -26.03 23.40 -14.89
C ASP A 397 -27.24 22.75 -15.57
N ASN A 398 -28.23 22.32 -14.77
CA ASN A 398 -29.47 21.75 -15.27
C ASN A 398 -30.14 22.64 -16.33
N THR A 399 -29.96 23.95 -16.23
CA THR A 399 -30.40 24.93 -17.22
C THR A 399 -29.68 24.77 -18.56
N GLU A 400 -28.37 24.62 -18.56
CA GLU A 400 -27.55 24.52 -19.78
C GLU A 400 -27.76 23.16 -20.46
N LYS A 401 -27.86 22.07 -19.69
CA LYS A 401 -28.20 20.74 -20.23
C LYS A 401 -29.57 20.74 -20.90
N ARG A 402 -30.56 21.40 -20.29
CA ARG A 402 -31.89 21.55 -20.89
C ARG A 402 -31.85 22.31 -22.20
N ILE A 403 -31.13 23.43 -22.26
CA ILE A 403 -30.99 24.24 -23.49
C ILE A 403 -30.31 23.43 -24.60
N ILE A 404 -29.22 22.71 -24.32
CA ILE A 404 -28.54 21.90 -25.34
C ILE A 404 -29.48 20.78 -25.83
N ARG A 405 -30.28 20.19 -24.94
CA ARG A 405 -31.27 19.17 -25.32
C ARG A 405 -32.37 19.75 -26.23
N GLU A 406 -32.87 20.94 -25.92
CA GLU A 406 -33.85 21.67 -26.75
C GLU A 406 -33.28 22.02 -28.14
N VAL A 407 -32.03 22.50 -28.20
CA VAL A 407 -31.37 22.86 -29.48
C VAL A 407 -31.07 21.63 -30.35
N CYS A 408 -30.82 20.48 -29.72
CA CYS A 408 -30.52 19.22 -30.40
C CYS A 408 -31.74 18.28 -30.50
N GLU A 409 -32.98 18.80 -30.41
CA GLU A 409 -34.20 17.99 -30.48
C GLU A 409 -34.28 17.13 -31.74
N ASP A 410 -33.83 17.67 -32.88
CA ASP A 410 -33.87 16.98 -34.17
C ASP A 410 -32.87 15.82 -34.29
N ASP A 411 -31.75 15.88 -33.55
CA ASP A 411 -30.77 14.80 -33.50
C ASP A 411 -30.05 14.74 -32.14
N ILE A 412 -30.62 13.90 -31.28
CA ILE A 412 -30.14 13.65 -29.91
C ILE A 412 -28.67 13.17 -29.87
N LYS A 413 -28.12 12.66 -30.98
CA LYS A 413 -26.72 12.22 -31.04
C LYS A 413 -25.76 13.40 -30.93
N PHE A 414 -26.13 14.58 -31.44
CA PHE A 414 -25.33 15.80 -31.27
C PHE A 414 -25.35 16.31 -29.84
N TYR A 415 -26.47 16.18 -29.13
CA TYR A 415 -26.51 16.43 -27.68
C TYR A 415 -25.47 15.58 -26.95
N ASN A 416 -25.49 14.26 -27.20
CA ASN A 416 -24.54 13.33 -26.58
C ASN A 416 -23.09 13.63 -26.99
N LEU A 417 -22.84 14.10 -28.21
CA LEU A 417 -21.51 14.51 -28.62
C LEU A 417 -21.05 15.75 -27.83
N ILE A 418 -21.88 16.79 -27.76
CA ILE A 418 -21.56 18.05 -27.10
C ILE A 418 -21.34 17.83 -25.60
N ASP A 419 -22.22 17.10 -24.93
CA ASP A 419 -22.10 16.78 -23.50
C ASP A 419 -20.80 16.00 -23.20
N ASN A 420 -20.44 15.05 -24.08
CA ASN A 420 -19.20 14.29 -23.95
C ASN A 420 -17.95 15.14 -24.21
N LEU A 421 -18.00 16.07 -25.17
CA LEU A 421 -16.89 16.99 -25.46
C LEU A 421 -16.68 17.98 -24.30
N ILE A 422 -17.75 18.47 -23.70
CA ILE A 422 -17.68 19.34 -22.51
C ILE A 422 -17.09 18.57 -21.33
N SER A 423 -17.56 17.34 -21.09
CA SER A 423 -17.01 16.45 -20.06
C SER A 423 -15.51 16.16 -20.26
N LEU A 424 -15.07 15.96 -21.51
CA LEU A 424 -13.64 15.83 -21.86
C LEU A 424 -12.88 17.13 -21.61
N GLN A 425 -13.46 18.28 -21.93
CA GLN A 425 -12.83 19.57 -21.71
C GLN A 425 -12.70 19.90 -20.21
N GLU A 426 -13.71 19.60 -19.40
CA GLU A 426 -13.68 19.79 -17.94
C GLU A 426 -12.63 18.91 -17.25
N THR A 427 -12.39 17.73 -17.82
CA THR A 427 -11.28 16.86 -17.40
C THR A 427 -9.95 17.61 -17.39
N LYS A 428 -9.73 18.59 -18.28
CA LYS A 428 -8.54 19.49 -18.30
C LYS A 428 -8.27 20.18 -16.97
N THR A 429 -9.31 20.55 -16.23
CA THR A 429 -9.22 21.28 -14.96
C THR A 429 -8.87 20.35 -13.80
N LEU A 430 -9.23 19.07 -13.92
CA LEU A 430 -9.12 18.04 -12.87
C LEU A 430 -7.86 17.17 -13.00
N LEU A 431 -7.06 17.36 -14.06
CA LEU A 431 -6.01 16.42 -14.45
C LEU A 431 -4.69 16.57 -13.68
N ILE A 432 -4.11 15.41 -13.35
CA ILE A 432 -2.71 15.22 -12.93
C ILE A 432 -1.74 15.42 -14.11
N SER A 433 -2.18 15.22 -15.37
CA SER A 433 -1.39 15.48 -16.60
C SER A 433 -2.26 15.91 -17.78
N LYS A 434 -1.85 16.98 -18.49
CA LYS A 434 -2.57 17.59 -19.63
C LYS A 434 -2.28 16.92 -20.99
N TYR A 435 -1.45 15.88 -21.01
CA TYR A 435 -0.97 15.27 -22.25
C TYR A 435 -2.05 14.44 -22.96
N GLY A 436 -2.23 14.66 -24.27
CA GLY A 436 -3.09 13.85 -25.15
C GLY A 436 -4.56 14.24 -25.22
N LEU A 437 -5.00 15.30 -24.51
CA LEU A 437 -6.42 15.71 -24.52
C LEU A 437 -6.92 16.12 -25.92
N HIS A 438 -6.06 16.77 -26.72
CA HIS A 438 -6.42 17.15 -28.09
C HIS A 438 -6.74 15.91 -28.94
N ASN A 439 -5.91 14.86 -28.82
CA ASN A 439 -6.11 13.58 -29.50
C ASN A 439 -7.38 12.88 -29.01
N ASP A 440 -7.72 12.98 -27.71
CA ASP A 440 -8.95 12.38 -27.16
C ASP A 440 -10.21 13.05 -27.72
N ILE A 441 -10.18 14.39 -27.89
CA ILE A 441 -11.24 15.17 -28.54
C ILE A 441 -11.37 14.79 -30.02
N GLU A 442 -10.26 14.77 -30.75
CA GLU A 442 -10.23 14.37 -32.17
C GLU A 442 -10.79 12.97 -32.35
N ARG A 443 -10.33 12.00 -31.56
CA ARG A 443 -10.81 10.61 -31.61
C ARG A 443 -12.32 10.51 -31.33
N ARG A 444 -12.87 11.33 -30.42
CA ARG A 444 -14.31 11.34 -30.16
C ARG A 444 -15.09 11.87 -31.35
N ILE A 445 -14.62 12.95 -31.97
CA ILE A 445 -15.22 13.54 -33.18
C ILE A 445 -15.14 12.54 -34.34
N GLU A 446 -13.99 11.89 -34.54
CA GLU A 446 -13.81 10.86 -35.56
C GLU A 446 -14.73 9.64 -35.35
N LYS A 447 -14.85 9.15 -34.11
CA LYS A 447 -15.76 8.03 -33.77
C LYS A 447 -17.22 8.39 -34.07
N PHE A 448 -17.62 9.63 -33.80
CA PHE A 448 -18.95 10.14 -34.13
C PHE A 448 -19.15 10.26 -35.64
N ALA A 449 -18.19 10.85 -36.36
CA ALA A 449 -18.29 11.10 -37.80
C ALA A 449 -18.23 9.83 -38.65
N THR A 450 -17.46 8.81 -38.22
CA THR A 450 -17.24 7.59 -39.01
C THR A 450 -18.13 6.41 -38.62
N GLY A 451 -18.82 6.48 -37.47
CA GLY A 451 -19.68 5.41 -36.95
C GLY A 451 -18.94 4.11 -36.59
N LYS A 452 -17.60 4.06 -36.66
CA LYS A 452 -16.80 2.87 -36.37
C LYS A 452 -16.43 2.80 -34.89
N THR A 453 -16.87 1.75 -34.20
CA THR A 453 -16.23 1.27 -32.97
C THR A 453 -14.93 0.58 -33.34
N SER A 454 -13.79 1.26 -33.12
CA SER A 454 -12.47 0.61 -33.11
C SER A 454 -12.28 -0.24 -31.87
#